data_AF-A0A7K4RUY2-F1
#
_entry.id   AF-A0A7K4RUY2-F1
#
_cell.length_a   1.000
_cell.length_b   1.000
_cell.length_c   1.000
_cell.angle_alpha   90.00
_cell.angle_beta   90.00
_cell.angle_gamma   90.00
#
_symmetry.space_group_name_H-M   'P 1'
#
loop_
_entity.id
_entity.type
_entity.pdbx_description
1 polymer ?
#
loop_
_entity_poly.entity_id
_entity_poly.type
_entity_poly.pdbx_seq_one_letter_code
_entity_poly.pdbx_strand_id
1 'polypeptide(L)'
;QWIISELACYTYSMVVVPLYDTLGPGAIRYIVNTADISTVICDKPEKARILLDHVERRETPGLSSIILMDPFEKELMERGRRCGVRIQTMQEVEDCGRESRHVPV
;
A
#
# COMPACT_ATOMS: atom_id res chain seq x y z
N GLN A 1 14.35 0.98 -1.12
CA GLN A 1 13.00 1.49 -1.45
C GLN A 1 12.31 2.12 -0.24
N TRP A 2 12.41 1.59 0.99
CA TRP A 2 11.85 2.21 2.21
C TRP A 2 12.18 3.70 2.43
N ILE A 3 13.47 4.06 2.36
CA ILE A 3 13.90 5.46 2.53
C ILE A 3 13.28 6.37 1.45
N ILE A 4 13.18 5.88 0.20
CA ILE A 4 12.57 6.63 -0.90
C ILE A 4 11.08 6.86 -0.60
N SER A 5 10.37 5.83 -0.16
CA SER A 5 8.96 5.91 0.22
C SER A 5 8.72 6.91 1.36
N GLU A 6 9.55 6.88 2.39
CA GLU A 6 9.47 7.80 3.53
C GLU A 6 9.73 9.25 3.11
N LEU A 7 10.82 9.49 2.36
CA LEU A 7 11.13 10.82 1.82
C LEU A 7 10.03 11.33 0.89
N ALA A 8 9.42 10.45 0.07
CA ALA A 8 8.29 10.81 -0.78
C ALA A 8 7.09 11.26 0.05
N CYS A 9 6.77 10.55 1.14
CA CYS A 9 5.72 10.98 2.06
C CYS A 9 5.99 12.39 2.60
N TYR A 10 7.21 12.63 3.11
CA TYR A 10 7.57 13.94 3.65
C TYR A 10 7.54 15.06 2.61
N THR A 11 8.00 14.77 1.39
CA THR A 11 8.04 15.71 0.27
C THR A 11 6.65 16.22 -0.12
N TYR A 12 5.61 15.41 0.09
CA TYR A 12 4.23 15.79 -0.26
C TYR A 12 3.33 15.94 0.98
N SER A 13 3.92 16.28 2.13
CA SER A 13 3.19 16.52 3.39
C SER A 13 2.27 15.35 3.81
N MET A 14 2.68 14.12 3.50
CA MET A 14 2.01 12.89 3.93
C MET A 14 2.65 12.33 5.21
N VAL A 15 1.86 11.61 6.01
CA VAL A 15 2.30 10.97 7.25
C VAL A 15 2.52 9.48 7.00
N VAL A 16 3.67 8.97 7.46
CA VAL A 16 3.98 7.53 7.43
C VAL A 16 3.46 6.88 8.71
N VAL A 17 2.67 5.82 8.58
CA VAL A 17 2.18 5.00 9.70
C VAL A 17 2.73 3.58 9.56
N PRO A 18 3.60 3.12 10.47
CA PRO A 18 4.17 1.78 10.35
C PRO A 18 3.12 0.70 10.67
N LEU A 19 3.05 -0.32 9.81
CA LEU A 19 2.22 -1.51 10.01
C LEU A 19 3.13 -2.70 10.35
N TYR A 20 2.93 -3.28 11.53
CA TYR A 20 3.65 -4.46 11.99
C TYR A 20 2.74 -5.69 11.95
N ASP A 21 3.16 -6.69 11.20
CA ASP A 21 2.49 -8.01 11.11
C ASP A 21 2.61 -8.82 12.41
N THR A 22 3.62 -8.53 13.23
CA THR A 22 3.84 -9.17 14.53
C THR A 22 2.82 -8.80 15.61
N LEU A 23 2.02 -7.75 15.40
CA LEU A 23 0.95 -7.32 16.32
C LEU A 23 -0.34 -8.14 16.16
N GLY A 24 -0.35 -9.09 15.21
CA GLY A 24 -1.49 -9.93 14.90
C GLY A 24 -2.47 -9.31 13.90
N PRO A 25 -3.34 -10.12 13.28
CA PRO A 25 -4.19 -9.70 12.16
C PRO A 25 -5.21 -8.61 12.54
N GLY A 26 -5.63 -8.54 13.81
CA GLY A 26 -6.53 -7.49 14.28
C GLY A 26 -5.90 -6.09 14.33
N ALA A 27 -4.58 -6.01 14.53
CA ALA A 27 -3.87 -4.74 14.68
C ALA A 27 -3.74 -3.99 13.36
N ILE A 28 -3.43 -4.69 12.26
CA ILE A 28 -3.35 -4.07 10.92
C ILE A 28 -4.67 -3.40 10.56
N ARG A 29 -5.79 -4.13 10.69
CA ARG A 29 -7.14 -3.59 10.47
C ARG A 29 -7.40 -2.35 11.32
N TYR A 30 -7.08 -2.44 12.61
CA TYR A 30 -7.31 -1.34 13.54
C TYR A 30 -6.53 -0.08 13.13
N ILE A 31 -5.25 -0.22 12.79
CA ILE A 31 -4.40 0.91 12.39
C ILE A 31 -4.88 1.50 11.06
N VAL A 32 -5.15 0.67 10.05
CA VAL A 32 -5.63 1.11 8.73
C VAL A 32 -6.89 1.96 8.86
N ASN A 33 -7.87 1.50 9.65
CA ASN A 33 -9.12 2.22 9.83
C ASN A 33 -8.96 3.47 10.71
N THR A 34 -8.13 3.42 11.75
CA THR A 34 -7.95 4.56 12.67
C THR A 34 -7.18 5.70 12.02
N ALA A 35 -6.21 5.38 11.16
CA ALA A 35 -5.38 6.37 10.46
C ALA A 35 -5.88 6.69 9.04
N ASP A 36 -7.07 6.20 8.66
CA ASP A 36 -7.68 6.40 7.34
C ASP A 36 -6.72 6.13 6.17
N ILE A 37 -5.99 5.00 6.26
CA ILE A 37 -4.92 4.66 5.32
C ILE A 37 -5.53 4.20 3.99
N SER A 38 -5.27 4.97 2.93
CA SER A 38 -5.69 4.63 1.55
C SER A 38 -4.64 3.90 0.73
N THR A 39 -3.36 4.05 1.10
CA THR A 39 -2.22 3.45 0.37
C THR A 39 -1.26 2.78 1.35
N VAL A 40 -0.91 1.53 1.09
CA VAL A 40 0.10 0.79 1.86
C VAL A 40 1.28 0.41 0.96
N ILE A 41 2.49 0.57 1.48
CA ILE A 41 3.73 0.14 0.82
C ILE A 41 4.27 -1.06 1.59
N CYS A 42 4.54 -2.17 0.91
CA CYS A 42 5.09 -3.38 1.53
C CYS A 42 6.16 -4.04 0.64
N ASP A 43 7.04 -4.81 1.27
CA ASP A 43 8.11 -5.53 0.59
C ASP A 43 7.60 -6.81 -0.09
N LYS A 44 6.91 -7.66 0.67
CA LYS A 44 6.60 -9.04 0.26
C LYS A 44 5.16 -9.25 -0.20
N PRO A 45 4.91 -10.09 -1.22
CA PRO A 45 3.56 -10.44 -1.70
C PRO A 45 2.65 -11.00 -0.60
N GLU A 46 3.20 -11.73 0.38
CA GLU A 46 2.43 -12.31 1.49
C GLU A 46 1.76 -11.23 2.33
N LYS A 47 2.42 -10.07 2.53
CA LYS A 47 1.83 -8.94 3.27
C LYS A 47 0.68 -8.31 2.50
N ALA A 48 0.83 -8.17 1.17
CA ALA A 48 -0.26 -7.72 0.31
C ALA A 48 -1.46 -8.70 0.35
N ARG A 49 -1.22 -10.01 0.36
CA ARG A 49 -2.30 -11.01 0.48
C ARG A 49 -3.10 -10.85 1.79
N ILE A 50 -2.42 -10.61 2.92
CA ILE A 50 -3.06 -10.32 4.21
C ILE A 50 -3.94 -9.06 4.13
N LEU A 51 -3.42 -7.98 3.53
CA LEU A 51 -4.20 -6.75 3.34
C LEU A 51 -5.44 -6.98 2.48
N LEU A 52 -5.31 -7.74 1.39
CA LEU A 52 -6.45 -8.10 0.53
C LEU A 52 -7.48 -8.97 1.25
N ASP A 53 -7.05 -9.91 2.12
CA ASP A 53 -7.98 -10.70 2.94
C ASP A 53 -8.89 -9.79 3.79
N HIS A 54 -8.33 -8.73 4.38
CA HIS A 54 -9.09 -7.74 5.15
C HIS A 54 -10.03 -6.92 4.26
N VAL A 55 -9.60 -6.52 3.06
CA VAL A 55 -10.45 -5.78 2.12
C VAL A 55 -11.61 -6.63 1.62
N GLU A 56 -11.36 -7.89 1.23
CA GLU A 56 -12.38 -8.83 0.76
C GLU A 56 -13.44 -9.13 1.84
N ARG A 57 -13.03 -9.14 3.12
CA ARG A 57 -13.92 -9.25 4.28
C ARG A 57 -14.63 -7.94 4.65
N ARG A 58 -14.37 -6.85 3.91
CA ARG A 58 -14.89 -5.49 4.16
C ARG A 58 -14.46 -4.91 5.50
N GLU A 59 -13.31 -5.33 6.00
CA GLU A 59 -12.77 -4.89 7.29
C GLU A 59 -11.95 -3.59 7.18
N THR A 60 -11.40 -3.30 6.00
CA THR A 60 -10.59 -2.11 5.71
C THR A 60 -11.06 -1.41 4.43
N PRO A 61 -12.24 -0.78 4.43
CA PRO A 61 -12.86 -0.23 3.22
C PRO A 61 -12.12 0.98 2.64
N GLY A 62 -11.27 1.66 3.41
CA GLY A 62 -10.49 2.82 2.96
C GLY A 62 -9.27 2.45 2.10
N LEU A 63 -8.79 1.21 2.18
CA LEU A 63 -7.59 0.79 1.46
C LEU A 63 -7.89 0.60 -0.03
N SER A 64 -7.29 1.43 -0.88
CA SER A 64 -7.53 1.42 -2.33
C SER A 64 -6.26 1.18 -3.17
N SER A 65 -5.07 1.29 -2.58
CA SER A 65 -3.80 1.10 -3.30
C SER A 65 -2.78 0.33 -2.45
N ILE A 66 -2.08 -0.61 -3.06
CA ILE A 66 -0.94 -1.31 -2.47
C ILE A 66 0.25 -1.20 -3.42
N ILE A 67 1.39 -0.76 -2.90
CA ILE A 67 2.66 -0.68 -3.63
C ILE A 67 3.58 -1.78 -3.10
N LEU A 68 4.03 -2.67 -3.99
CA LEU A 68 4.93 -3.78 -3.69
C LEU A 68 6.35 -3.48 -4.16
N MET A 69 7.33 -3.74 -3.29
CA MET A 69 8.74 -3.59 -3.62
C MET A 69 9.29 -4.81 -4.35
N ASP A 70 8.95 -6.01 -3.88
CA ASP A 70 9.39 -7.26 -4.50
C ASP A 70 8.48 -7.63 -5.69
N PRO A 71 9.00 -8.40 -6.67
CA PRO A 71 8.20 -8.94 -7.76
C PRO A 71 7.03 -9.79 -7.25
N PHE A 72 5.88 -9.71 -7.91
CA PHE A 72 4.68 -10.47 -7.58
C PHE A 72 3.99 -11.04 -8.83
N GLU A 73 3.17 -12.08 -8.64
CA GLU A 73 2.49 -12.71 -9.76
C GLU A 73 1.28 -11.88 -10.24
N LYS A 74 0.95 -12.00 -11.52
CA LYS A 74 -0.24 -11.35 -12.11
C LYS A 74 -1.54 -11.72 -11.39
N GLU A 75 -1.60 -12.90 -10.78
CA GLU A 75 -2.75 -13.34 -9.99
C GLU A 75 -3.05 -12.38 -8.84
N LEU A 76 -2.02 -11.87 -8.16
CA LEU A 76 -2.18 -10.93 -7.06
C LEU A 76 -2.77 -9.61 -7.54
N MET A 77 -2.30 -9.12 -8.69
CA MET A 77 -2.83 -7.91 -9.34
C MET A 77 -4.32 -8.06 -9.68
N GLU A 78 -4.71 -9.19 -10.27
CA GLU A 78 -6.10 -9.47 -10.61
C GLU A 78 -6.98 -9.60 -9.36
N ARG A 79 -6.46 -10.20 -8.29
CA ARG A 79 -7.14 -10.28 -7.01
C ARG A 79 -7.41 -8.90 -6.42
N GLY A 80 -6.43 -8.01 -6.42
CA GLY A 80 -6.61 -6.62 -6.01
C GLY A 80 -7.69 -5.93 -6.84
N ARG A 81 -7.62 -6.05 -8.18
CA ARG A 81 -8.59 -5.44 -9.09
C ARG A 81 -10.03 -5.89 -8.81
N ARG A 82 -10.26 -7.16 -8.48
CA ARG A 82 -11.59 -7.70 -8.13
C ARG A 82 -12.20 -7.06 -6.88
N CYS A 83 -11.39 -6.61 -5.94
CA CYS A 83 -11.85 -5.95 -4.72
C CYS A 83 -11.64 -4.42 -4.72
N GLY A 84 -11.29 -3.82 -5.86
CA GLY A 84 -11.13 -2.37 -6.00
C GLY A 84 -9.79 -1.83 -5.49
N VAL A 85 -8.81 -2.70 -5.24
CA VAL A 85 -7.47 -2.33 -4.77
C VAL A 85 -6.49 -2.36 -5.95
N ARG A 86 -5.85 -1.22 -6.23
CA ARG A 86 -4.80 -1.14 -7.24
C ARG A 86 -3.48 -1.64 -6.66
N ILE A 87 -2.90 -2.68 -7.26
CA ILE A 87 -1.59 -3.22 -6.87
C ILE A 87 -0.57 -2.86 -7.94
N GLN A 88 0.50 -2.19 -7.54
CA GLN A 88 1.57 -1.73 -8.43
C GLN A 88 2.94 -2.03 -7.83
N THR A 89 3.94 -2.16 -8.70
CA THR A 89 5.34 -2.19 -8.30
C THR A 89 5.82 -0.79 -7.91
N MET A 90 6.85 -0.70 -7.08
CA MET A 90 7.50 0.58 -6.80
C MET A 90 8.01 1.25 -8.08
N GLN A 91 8.49 0.49 -9.07
CA GLN A 91 9.01 1.02 -10.33
C GLN A 91 7.90 1.68 -11.17
N GLU A 92 6.72 1.07 -11.28
CA GLU A 92 5.58 1.69 -11.96
C GLU A 92 5.18 3.03 -11.32
N VAL A 93 5.30 3.15 -10.00
CA VAL A 93 5.01 4.39 -9.27
C VAL A 93 6.10 5.45 -9.53
N GLU A 94 7.37 5.05 -9.56
CA GLU A 94 8.49 5.94 -9.89
C GLU A 94 8.40 6.47 -11.32
N ASP A 95 8.05 5.62 -12.28
CA ASP A 95 7.86 6.00 -13.69
C ASP A 95 6.65 6.95 -13.85
N CYS A 96 5.54 6.65 -13.17
CA CYS A 96 4.39 7.57 -13.09
C CYS A 96 4.79 8.94 -12.51
N GLY A 97 5.59 8.96 -11.44
CA GLY A 97 6.10 10.19 -10.84
C GLY A 97 7.06 10.98 -11.75
N ARG A 98 7.82 10.29 -12.61
CA ARG A 98 8.69 10.91 -13.62
C ARG A 98 7.87 11.61 -14.71
N GLU A 99 6.81 10.97 -15.18
CA GLU A 99 5.93 11.51 -16.23
C GLU A 99 5.01 12.60 -15.71
N SER A 100 4.56 12.49 -14.45
CA SER A 100 3.56 13.37 -13.83
C SER A 100 4.09 14.01 -12.54
N ARG A 101 5.21 14.72 -12.64
CA ARG A 101 5.83 15.39 -11.49
C ARG A 101 4.95 16.52 -10.97
N HIS A 102 4.56 16.44 -9.70
CA HIS A 102 3.90 17.52 -8.99
C HIS A 102 4.92 18.32 -8.17
N VAL A 103 4.67 19.61 -7.98
CA VAL A 103 5.53 20.44 -7.13
C VAL A 103 5.32 19.99 -5.67
N PRO A 104 6.40 19.65 -4.93
CA PRO A 104 6.33 19.37 -3.49
C PRO A 104 5.67 20.50 -2.70
N VAL A 105 5.08 20.16 -1.55
CA VAL A 105 4.44 21.12 -0.63
C VAL A 105 5.41 21.54 0.46
#